data_AF-A0A6M3X483-F1
#
_entry.id   AF-A0A6M3X483-F1
#
_cell.length_a   1.000
_cell.length_b   1.000
_cell.length_c   1.000
_cell.angle_alpha   90.00
_cell.angle_beta   90.00
_cell.angle_gamma   90.00
#
_symmetry.space_group_name_H-M   'P 1'
#
loop_
_entity.id
_entity.type
_entity.pdbx_description
1 polymer ?
#
loop_
_entity_poly.entity_id
_entity_poly.type
_entity_poly.pdbx_seq_one_letter_code
_entity_poly.pdbx_strand_id
1 'polypeptide(L)'
;MVFQQVIKYFNCSIIEGHRGEVLQHLYFTQGKTQLDWPLGKHNKIPSEAVDVMPYPINWYDKKRMCYFAGYVMSTGLLLGIKLRWGHDWDGDTDLNDQKFNDGPHYELID
;
A
#
# COMPACT_ATOMS: atom_id res chain seq x y z
N MET A 1 9.11 0.76 9.74
CA MET A 1 10.02 1.93 9.84
C MET A 1 9.54 3.11 9.01
N VAL A 2 9.22 2.96 7.72
CA VAL A 2 8.76 4.06 6.84
C VAL A 2 7.59 4.85 7.46
N PHE A 3 6.48 4.19 7.78
CA PHE A 3 5.30 4.88 8.32
C PHE A 3 5.49 5.50 9.72
N GLN A 4 6.47 5.02 10.50
CA GLN A 4 6.85 5.67 11.77
C GLN A 4 7.55 7.01 11.55
N GLN A 5 8.20 7.21 10.39
CA GLN A 5 8.74 8.51 10.00
C GLN A 5 7.67 9.38 9.35
N VAL A 6 6.82 8.79 8.49
CA VAL A 6 5.75 9.51 7.80
C VAL A 6 4.80 10.20 8.78
N ILE A 7 4.34 9.47 9.81
CA ILE A 7 3.36 9.98 10.77
C ILE A 7 3.82 11.23 11.54
N LYS A 8 5.14 11.49 11.60
CA LYS A 8 5.69 12.68 12.28
C LYS A 8 5.36 13.99 11.56
N TYR A 9 5.09 13.93 10.26
CA TYR A 9 4.88 15.11 9.42
C TYR A 9 3.60 15.03 8.59
N PHE A 10 3.07 13.83 8.38
CA PHE A 10 1.86 13.59 7.62
C PHE A 10 0.95 12.63 8.40
N ASN A 11 -0.15 13.17 8.94
CA ASN A 11 -1.16 12.34 9.62
C ASN A 11 -1.71 11.27 8.69
N CYS A 12 -1.64 10.01 9.10
CA CYS A 12 -2.12 8.86 8.33
C CYS A 12 -2.72 7.79 9.24
N SER A 13 -3.51 6.89 8.66
CA SER A 13 -4.14 5.76 9.34
C SER A 13 -3.74 4.46 8.66
N ILE A 14 -3.29 3.48 9.46
CA ILE A 14 -3.13 2.10 9.01
C ILE A 14 -4.52 1.48 8.91
N ILE A 15 -4.84 0.95 7.74
CA ILE A 15 -6.12 0.29 7.44
C ILE A 15 -5.96 -1.22 7.64
N GLU A 16 -4.90 -1.80 7.08
CA GLU A 16 -4.65 -3.24 7.16
C GLU A 16 -3.13 -3.53 7.17
N GLY A 17 -2.72 -4.50 7.98
CA GLY A 17 -1.35 -4.99 8.07
C GLY A 17 -1.27 -6.45 7.65
N HIS A 18 -0.92 -7.35 8.57
CA HIS A 18 -0.95 -8.78 8.27
C HIS A 18 -2.39 -9.27 8.03
N ARG A 19 -2.60 -10.04 6.96
CA ARG A 19 -3.88 -10.66 6.58
C ARG A 19 -3.75 -12.17 6.59
N GLY A 20 -4.58 -12.85 7.41
CA GLY A 20 -4.62 -14.31 7.53
C GLY A 20 -5.41 -15.03 6.43
N GLU A 21 -5.34 -16.36 6.42
CA GLU A 21 -5.91 -17.26 5.41
C GLU A 21 -7.37 -17.01 5.10
N VAL A 22 -8.22 -17.04 6.14
CA VAL A 22 -9.67 -16.90 5.99
C VAL A 22 -10.04 -15.56 5.34
N LEU A 23 -9.36 -14.48 5.73
CA LEU A 23 -9.65 -13.15 5.21
C LEU A 23 -9.11 -12.95 3.80
N GLN A 24 -7.91 -13.47 3.51
CA GLN A 24 -7.35 -13.44 2.15
C GLN A 24 -8.25 -14.20 1.17
N HIS A 25 -8.68 -15.42 1.52
CA HIS A 25 -9.56 -16.22 0.69
C HIS A 25 -10.94 -15.55 0.49
N LEU A 26 -11.48 -14.93 1.55
CA LEU A 26 -12.71 -14.14 1.43
C LEU A 26 -12.54 -12.95 0.46
N TYR A 27 -11.41 -12.24 0.52
CA TYR A 27 -11.16 -11.12 -0.38
C TYR A 27 -10.95 -11.57 -1.82
N PHE A 28 -10.29 -12.71 -2.02
CA PHE A 28 -10.09 -13.30 -3.34
C PHE A 28 -11.42 -13.68 -3.98
N THR A 29 -12.27 -14.41 -3.24
CA THR A 29 -13.62 -14.79 -3.71
C THR A 29 -14.54 -13.60 -3.94
N GLN A 30 -14.32 -12.47 -3.26
CA GLN A 30 -15.03 -11.21 -3.49
C GLN A 30 -14.42 -10.34 -4.60
N GLY A 31 -13.32 -10.75 -5.24
CA GLY A 31 -12.62 -9.96 -6.26
C GLY A 31 -11.92 -8.71 -5.74
N LYS A 32 -11.66 -8.61 -4.43
CA LYS A 32 -10.96 -7.49 -3.79
C LYS A 32 -9.43 -7.60 -3.85
N THR A 33 -8.92 -8.77 -4.21
CA THR A 33 -7.50 -9.07 -4.42
C THR A 33 -7.38 -10.00 -5.61
N GLN A 34 -6.28 -9.91 -6.35
CA GLN A 34 -5.98 -10.81 -7.47
C GLN A 34 -5.32 -12.13 -7.00
N LEU A 35 -4.78 -12.15 -5.78
CA LEU A 35 -4.06 -13.29 -5.22
C LEU A 35 -4.88 -13.96 -4.12
N ASP A 36 -4.95 -15.29 -4.12
CA ASP A 36 -5.48 -16.08 -3.00
C ASP A 36 -4.37 -16.39 -1.98
N TRP A 37 -4.73 -16.92 -0.81
CA TRP A 37 -3.79 -17.35 0.21
C TRP A 37 -2.82 -18.43 -0.30
N PRO A 38 -1.53 -18.44 0.10
CA PRO A 38 -0.79 -17.44 0.90
C PRO A 38 0.05 -16.50 0.00
N LEU A 39 -0.41 -16.22 -1.22
CA LEU A 39 0.43 -15.61 -2.26
C LEU A 39 0.59 -14.09 -2.09
N GLY A 40 -0.27 -13.44 -1.30
CA GLY A 40 -0.23 -12.00 -1.06
C GLY A 40 0.88 -11.59 -0.08
N LYS A 41 1.42 -10.38 -0.28
CA LYS A 41 2.45 -9.78 0.61
C LYS A 41 1.94 -9.51 2.03
N HIS A 42 0.63 -9.29 2.19
CA HIS A 42 -0.03 -9.22 3.51
C HIS A 42 -0.02 -10.56 4.26
N ASN A 43 0.16 -11.69 3.58
CA ASN A 43 0.10 -13.03 4.18
C ASN A 43 1.41 -13.46 4.86
N LYS A 44 2.49 -12.69 4.67
CA LYS A 44 3.80 -12.98 5.27
C LYS A 44 3.83 -12.62 6.75
N ILE A 45 4.70 -13.30 7.50
CA ILE A 45 5.00 -13.01 8.91
C ILE A 45 6.53 -12.85 9.03
N PRO A 46 7.04 -11.63 9.25
CA PRO A 46 6.31 -10.36 9.31
C PRO A 46 5.65 -9.99 7.97
N SER A 47 4.59 -9.16 8.01
CA SER A 47 3.93 -8.69 6.78
C SER A 47 4.88 -7.85 5.94
N GLU A 48 4.88 -8.09 4.63
CA GLU A 48 5.67 -7.33 3.65
C GLU A 48 4.84 -6.24 2.97
N ALA A 49 3.55 -6.13 3.27
CA ALA A 49 2.66 -5.09 2.78
C ALA A 49 1.81 -4.46 3.90
N VAL A 50 1.30 -3.27 3.62
CA VAL A 50 0.43 -2.50 4.51
C VAL A 50 -0.45 -1.54 3.71
N ASP A 51 -1.72 -1.43 4.11
CA ASP A 51 -2.66 -0.47 3.57
C ASP A 51 -2.70 0.78 4.45
N VAL A 52 -2.38 1.94 3.88
CA VAL A 52 -2.27 3.21 4.61
C VAL A 52 -2.87 4.37 3.81
N MET A 53 -3.65 5.22 4.48
CA MET A 53 -4.26 6.40 3.88
C MET A 53 -3.96 7.68 4.69
N PRO A 54 -3.91 8.86 4.05
CA PRO A 54 -3.81 10.12 4.76
C PRO A 54 -5.06 10.36 5.64
N TYR A 55 -4.88 10.85 6.85
CA TYR A 55 -5.96 11.12 7.80
C TYR A 55 -6.39 12.60 7.75
N PRO A 56 -7.69 12.93 7.72
CA PRO A 56 -8.83 12.01 7.70
C PRO A 56 -8.93 11.28 6.36
N ILE A 57 -9.38 10.02 6.41
CA ILE A 57 -9.50 9.17 5.23
C ILE A 57 -10.57 9.76 4.30
N ASN A 58 -10.19 10.03 3.06
CA ASN A 58 -11.09 10.39 1.99
C ASN A 58 -10.74 9.59 0.72
N TRP A 59 -11.57 8.58 0.43
CA TRP A 59 -11.38 7.67 -0.71
C TRP A 59 -11.51 8.36 -2.08
N TYR A 60 -12.17 9.51 -2.14
CA TYR A 60 -12.42 10.23 -3.39
C TYR A 60 -11.35 11.28 -3.71
N ASP A 61 -10.50 11.63 -2.75
CA ASP A 61 -9.43 12.62 -2.93
C ASP A 61 -8.14 11.97 -3.46
N LYS A 62 -8.20 11.59 -4.74
CA LYS A 62 -7.06 10.98 -5.44
C LYS A 62 -5.82 11.87 -5.44
N LYS A 63 -5.99 13.19 -5.51
CA LYS A 63 -4.87 14.14 -5.51
C LYS A 63 -4.10 14.09 -4.19
N ARG A 64 -4.82 14.12 -3.07
CA ARG A 64 -4.22 13.99 -1.74
C ARG A 64 -3.59 12.62 -1.52
N MET A 65 -4.21 11.56 -2.05
CA MET A 65 -3.64 10.22 -2.03
C MET A 65 -2.31 10.16 -2.79
N CYS A 66 -2.23 10.70 -4.02
CA CYS A 66 -0.97 10.78 -4.77
C CYS A 66 0.08 11.62 -4.04
N TYR A 67 -0.32 12.76 -3.45
CA TYR A 67 0.59 13.61 -2.66
C TYR A 67 1.15 12.86 -1.44
N PHE A 68 0.30 12.12 -0.73
CA PHE A 68 0.71 11.26 0.38
C PHE A 68 1.64 10.13 -0.09
N ALA A 69 1.30 9.44 -1.19
CA ALA A 69 2.11 8.36 -1.74
C ALA A 69 3.52 8.85 -2.11
N GLY A 70 3.64 9.99 -2.79
CA GLY A 70 4.94 10.59 -3.10
C GLY A 70 5.79 10.84 -1.84
N TYR A 71 5.17 11.29 -0.75
CA TYR A 71 5.84 11.46 0.55
C TYR A 71 6.30 10.13 1.16
N VAL A 72 5.46 9.09 1.10
CA VAL A 72 5.79 7.74 1.58
C VAL A 72 6.94 7.13 0.77
N MET A 73 6.86 7.19 -0.56
CA MET A 73 7.88 6.65 -1.47
C MET A 73 9.22 7.36 -1.28
N SER A 74 9.22 8.69 -1.15
CA SER A 74 10.42 9.48 -0.83
C SER A 74 11.02 9.10 0.53
N THR A 75 10.16 8.89 1.55
CA THR A 75 10.62 8.44 2.88
C THR A 75 11.26 7.05 2.82
N GLY A 76 10.69 6.13 2.04
CA GLY A 76 11.29 4.81 1.78
C GLY A 76 12.68 4.93 1.17
N LEU A 77 12.80 5.73 0.09
CA LEU A 77 14.07 6.00 -0.58
C LEU A 77 15.15 6.54 0.38
N LEU A 78 14.80 7.54 1.20
CA LEU A 78 15.72 8.14 2.17
C LEU A 78 16.19 7.17 3.26
N LEU A 79 15.36 6.17 3.59
CA LEU A 79 15.70 5.12 4.54
C LEU A 79 16.39 3.91 3.90
N GLY A 80 16.60 3.92 2.58
CA GLY A 80 17.13 2.77 1.84
C GLY A 80 16.17 1.58 1.78
N ILE A 81 14.86 1.81 1.94
CA ILE A 81 13.81 0.80 1.88
C ILE A 81 13.06 0.96 0.56
N LYS A 82 13.19 -0.01 -0.34
CA LYS A 82 12.47 0.00 -1.60
C LYS A 82 11.01 -0.39 -1.37
N LEU A 83 10.13 0.39 -1.97
CA LEU A 83 8.68 0.19 -1.91
C LEU A 83 8.11 0.18 -3.31
N ARG A 84 6.96 -0.47 -3.45
CA ARG A 84 6.01 -0.30 -4.54
C ARG A 84 4.69 0.23 -3.98
N TRP A 85 4.00 1.05 -4.76
CA TRP A 85 2.69 1.61 -4.42
C TRP A 85 1.61 1.05 -5.34
N GLY A 86 0.42 0.73 -4.82
CA GLY A 86 -0.65 0.06 -5.58
C GLY A 86 -1.36 0.89 -6.65
N HIS A 87 -0.90 2.11 -6.92
CA HIS A 87 -1.28 2.93 -8.10
C HIS A 87 -0.13 3.09 -9.10
N ASP A 88 1.00 2.39 -8.91
CA ASP A 88 2.20 2.41 -9.75
C ASP A 88 2.89 1.04 -9.64
N TRP A 89 2.23 -0.01 -10.18
CA TRP A 89 2.64 -1.40 -9.95
C TRP A 89 3.93 -1.78 -10.66
N ASP A 90 4.19 -1.20 -11.83
CA ASP A 90 5.41 -1.39 -12.60
C ASP A 90 6.49 -0.36 -12.27
N GLY A 91 6.15 0.72 -11.56
CA GLY A 91 7.11 1.64 -10.97
C GLY A 91 7.76 2.57 -12.00
N ASP A 92 7.05 2.85 -13.09
CA ASP A 92 7.53 3.69 -14.19
C ASP A 92 7.09 5.16 -14.05
N THR A 93 6.31 5.46 -13.00
CA THR A 93 5.74 6.77 -12.66
C THR A 93 4.60 7.27 -13.55
N ASP A 94 4.12 6.46 -14.51
CA ASP A 94 2.86 6.70 -15.21
C ASP A 94 1.69 6.12 -14.40
N LEU A 95 0.90 7.01 -13.80
CA LEU A 95 -0.23 6.60 -12.96
C LEU A 95 -1.51 6.30 -13.77
N ASN A 96 -1.46 6.36 -15.11
CA ASN A 96 -2.65 6.27 -15.97
C ASN A 96 -2.80 4.92 -16.70
N ASP A 97 -1.81 4.05 -16.65
CA ASP A 97 -1.74 2.81 -17.41
C ASP A 97 -2.14 1.56 -16.59
N GLN A 98 -2.36 1.75 -15.29
CA GLN A 98 -2.70 0.70 -14.34
C GLN A 98 -4.11 0.16 -14.56
N LYS A 99 -4.23 -1.16 -14.74
CA LYS A 99 -5.53 -1.87 -14.85
C LYS A 99 -6.17 -2.14 -13.50
N PHE A 100 -5.38 -2.15 -12.43
CA PHE A 100 -5.82 -2.40 -11.07
C PHE A 100 -5.24 -1.34 -10.15
N ASN A 101 -6.12 -0.56 -9.54
CA ASN A 101 -5.76 0.58 -8.71
C ASN A 101 -6.08 0.27 -7.24
N ASP A 102 -5.03 0.17 -6.43
CA ASP A 102 -5.08 -0.10 -4.99
C ASP A 102 -4.32 0.99 -4.22
N GLY A 103 -4.91 2.19 -4.20
CA GLY A 103 -4.25 3.39 -3.66
C GLY A 103 -3.78 3.33 -2.20
N PRO A 104 -4.41 2.59 -1.28
CA PRO A 104 -3.87 2.39 0.07
C PRO A 104 -2.62 1.50 0.13
N HIS A 105 -2.40 0.62 -0.85
CA HIS A 105 -1.44 -0.48 -0.75
C HIS A 105 0.01 -0.04 -0.95
N TYR A 106 0.88 -0.44 -0.03
CA TYR A 106 2.33 -0.33 -0.17
C TYR A 106 2.98 -1.67 0.18
N GLU A 107 3.95 -2.10 -0.63
CA GLU A 107 4.68 -3.36 -0.42
C GLU A 107 6.19 -3.23 -0.56
N LEU A 108 6.92 -4.09 0.14
CA LEU A 108 8.37 -4.25 0.00
C LEU A 108 8.70 -4.92 -1.35
N ILE A 109 9.73 -4.40 -2.00
CA ILE A 109 10.37 -4.98 -3.18
C ILE A 109 11.88 -5.12 -2.94
N ASP A 110 12.52 -6.06 -3.64
CA ASP A 110 13.96 -6.36 -3.49
C ASP A 110 14.89 -5.40 -4.26
#